data_AF-A0A662JLS0-F1
#
_entry.id   AF-A0A662JLS0-F1
#
_cell.length_a   1.000
_cell.length_b   1.000
_cell.length_c   1.000
_cell.angle_alpha   90.00
_cell.angle_beta   90.00
_cell.angle_gamma   90.00
#
_symmetry.space_group_name_H-M   'P 1'
#
loop_
_entity.id
_entity.type
_entity.pdbx_description
1 polymer ?
#
loop_
_entity_poly.entity_id
_entity_poly.type
_entity_poly.pdbx_seq_one_letter_code
_entity_poly.pdbx_strand_id
1 'polypeptide(L)'
;MLQLQYIRPSITLEEYHELRQLVSIIPANVVLVAPDIQLKYWIETMIPSVVRTVKEASHGSYVVLVLRKMMFRTRRIIPPVARLIYGGRFIHAYLLPPR
;
A
#
# COMPACT_ATOMS: atom_id res chain seq x y z
N MET A 1 -22.99 -25.57 8.86
CA MET A 1 -22.12 -24.95 9.90
C MET A 1 -20.85 -24.49 9.21
N LEU A 2 -20.66 -23.20 9.01
CA LEU A 2 -19.51 -22.65 8.26
C LEU A 2 -18.23 -22.77 9.10
N GLN A 3 -17.23 -23.46 8.55
CA GLN A 3 -15.87 -23.58 9.09
C GLN A 3 -15.16 -22.21 9.02
N LEU A 4 -15.42 -21.32 9.98
CA LEU A 4 -14.71 -20.03 10.13
C LEU A 4 -13.48 -20.12 11.05
N GLN A 5 -13.11 -21.32 11.51
CA GLN A 5 -12.20 -21.48 12.65
C GLN A 5 -10.71 -21.23 12.36
N TYR A 6 -10.28 -20.97 11.11
CA TYR A 6 -8.85 -20.77 10.79
C TYR A 6 -8.59 -19.73 9.69
N ILE A 7 -9.20 -18.55 9.77
CA ILE A 7 -8.76 -17.42 8.92
C ILE A 7 -7.51 -16.81 9.57
N ARG A 8 -6.34 -17.32 9.22
CA ARG A 8 -5.07 -16.67 9.59
C ARG A 8 -4.89 -15.43 8.72
N PRO A 9 -4.71 -14.22 9.30
CA PRO A 9 -4.41 -13.02 8.53
C PRO A 9 -3.18 -13.21 7.65
N SER A 10 -3.21 -12.62 6.46
CA SER A 10 -2.08 -12.63 5.52
C SER A 10 -0.94 -11.68 5.90
N ILE A 11 -1.15 -10.84 6.91
CA ILE A 11 -0.17 -9.90 7.47
C ILE A 11 -0.10 -10.05 8.99
N THR A 12 1.02 -9.67 9.60
CA THR A 12 1.13 -9.64 11.05
C THR A 12 0.41 -8.43 11.64
N LEU A 13 0.19 -8.44 12.95
CA LEU A 13 -0.43 -7.30 13.65
C LEU A 13 0.44 -6.05 13.55
N GLU A 14 1.76 -6.19 13.58
CA GLU A 14 2.72 -5.09 13.43
C GLU A 14 2.67 -4.49 12.01
N GLU A 15 2.59 -5.33 10.96
CA GLU A 15 2.41 -4.85 9.59
C GLU A 15 1.07 -4.11 9.44
N TYR A 16 0.00 -4.60 10.08
CA TYR A 16 -1.29 -3.91 10.11
C TYR A 16 -1.21 -2.54 10.80
N HIS A 17 -0.48 -2.43 11.93
CA HIS A 17 -0.27 -1.16 12.60
C HIS A 17 0.52 -0.16 11.74
N GLU A 18 1.53 -0.61 10.99
CA GLU A 18 2.23 0.25 10.04
C GLU A 18 1.31 0.75 8.91
N LEU A 19 0.41 -0.09 8.40
CA LEU A 19 -0.58 0.33 7.41
C LEU A 19 -1.53 1.40 7.97
N ARG A 20 -2.00 1.22 9.21
CA ARG A 20 -2.83 2.23 9.91
C ARG A 20 -2.10 3.55 10.06
N GLN A 21 -0.83 3.52 10.45
CA GLN A 21 -0.01 4.72 10.57
C GLN A 21 0.17 5.41 9.22
N LEU A 22 0.52 4.65 8.18
CA LEU A 22 0.63 5.16 6.81
C LEU A 22 -0.65 5.86 6.36
N VAL A 23 -1.80 5.21 6.53
CA VAL A 23 -3.10 5.78 6.16
C VAL A 23 -3.41 7.05 6.95
N SER A 24 -3.02 7.14 8.22
CA SER A 24 -3.28 8.33 9.05
C SER A 24 -2.47 9.58 8.66
N ILE A 25 -1.31 9.41 8.02
CA ILE A 25 -0.45 10.55 7.61
C ILE A 25 -0.68 10.98 6.17
N ILE A 26 -1.42 10.18 5.40
CA ILE A 26 -1.68 10.42 3.99
C ILE A 26 -2.85 11.39 3.83
N PRO A 27 -2.71 12.44 3.01
CA PRO A 27 -3.80 13.37 2.77
C PRO A 27 -4.93 12.71 1.95
N ALA A 28 -6.17 13.12 2.20
CA ALA A 28 -7.38 12.48 1.66
C ALA A 28 -7.50 12.53 0.12
N ASN A 29 -6.73 13.38 -0.55
CA ASN A 29 -6.77 13.62 -2.00
C ASN A 29 -5.75 12.79 -2.80
N VAL A 30 -5.19 11.72 -2.22
CA VAL A 30 -4.27 10.83 -2.93
C VAL A 30 -4.91 9.48 -3.23
N VAL A 31 -4.41 8.85 -4.29
CA VAL A 31 -4.73 7.46 -4.62
C VAL A 31 -3.58 6.57 -4.17
N LEU A 32 -3.86 5.61 -3.31
CA LEU A 32 -2.89 4.59 -2.92
C LEU A 32 -2.78 3.53 -4.02
N VAL A 33 -1.56 3.20 -4.43
CA VAL A 33 -1.28 2.11 -5.37
C VAL A 33 -0.59 1.00 -4.60
N ALA A 34 -1.25 -0.14 -4.47
CA ALA A 34 -0.71 -1.34 -3.82
C ALA A 34 -0.65 -2.49 -4.84
N PRO A 35 0.51 -2.77 -5.45
CA PRO A 35 0.62 -3.84 -6.45
C PRO A 35 0.50 -5.25 -5.86
N ASP A 36 0.70 -5.40 -4.55
CA ASP A 36 0.47 -6.63 -3.82
C ASP A 36 -1.02 -6.75 -3.47
N ILE A 37 -1.67 -7.85 -3.88
CA ILE A 37 -3.12 -8.05 -3.70
C ILE A 37 -3.50 -8.15 -2.23
N GLN A 38 -2.68 -8.80 -1.39
CA GLN A 38 -2.97 -8.93 0.04
C GLN A 38 -2.85 -7.56 0.72
N LEU A 39 -1.81 -6.80 0.37
CA LEU A 39 -1.62 -5.45 0.88
C LEU A 39 -2.76 -4.52 0.46
N LYS A 40 -3.14 -4.55 -0.81
CA LYS A 40 -4.28 -3.80 -1.35
C LYS A 40 -5.54 -4.09 -0.55
N TYR A 41 -5.88 -5.38 -0.39
CA TYR A 41 -7.06 -5.81 0.35
C TYR A 41 -7.11 -5.21 1.76
N TRP A 42 -6.00 -5.27 2.51
CA TRP A 42 -5.95 -4.70 3.85
C TRP A 42 -6.08 -3.17 3.88
N ILE A 43 -5.45 -2.46 2.95
CA ILE A 43 -5.58 -1.00 2.87
C ILE A 43 -7.00 -0.60 2.47
N GLU A 44 -7.65 -1.35 1.58
CA GLU A 44 -9.06 -1.12 1.18
C GLU A 44 -10.02 -1.21 2.37
N THR A 45 -9.70 -1.99 3.41
CA THR A 45 -10.50 -2.00 4.66
C THR A 45 -10.38 -0.72 5.47
N MET A 46 -9.37 0.13 5.18
CA MET A 46 -9.09 1.37 5.91
C MET A 46 -9.52 2.61 5.13
N ILE A 47 -9.30 2.63 3.81
CA ILE A 47 -9.74 3.70 2.92
C ILE A 47 -10.19 3.15 1.55
N PRO A 48 -11.18 3.79 0.89
CA PRO A 48 -11.67 3.33 -0.40
C PRO A 48 -10.74 3.66 -1.59
N SER A 49 -9.86 4.66 -1.45
CA SER A 49 -9.03 5.19 -2.55
C SER A 49 -7.75 4.37 -2.79
N VAL A 50 -7.90 3.08 -3.10
CA VAL A 50 -6.78 2.16 -3.35
C VAL A 50 -6.96 1.44 -4.69
N VAL A 51 -5.91 1.45 -5.50
CA VAL A 51 -5.88 0.76 -6.79
C VAL A 51 -4.67 -0.16 -6.90
N ARG A 52 -4.69 -1.09 -7.85
CA ARG A 52 -3.60 -2.06 -8.01
C ARG A 52 -2.45 -1.49 -8.84
N THR A 53 -2.77 -0.66 -9.83
CA THR A 53 -1.78 -0.10 -10.75
C THR A 53 -1.94 1.41 -10.89
N VAL A 54 -0.84 2.12 -11.19
CA VAL A 54 -0.85 3.57 -11.43
C VAL A 54 -1.76 3.95 -12.60
N LYS A 55 -2.05 3.02 -13.53
CA LYS A 55 -2.95 3.27 -14.67
C LYS A 55 -4.42 3.37 -14.27
N GLU A 56 -4.79 2.77 -13.14
CA GLU A 56 -6.15 2.82 -12.59
C GLU A 56 -6.41 4.12 -11.81
N ALA A 57 -5.36 4.87 -11.46
CA ALA A 57 -5.50 6.18 -10.85
C ALA A 57 -5.99 7.20 -11.89
N SER A 58 -6.94 8.06 -11.51
CA SER A 58 -7.42 9.16 -12.34
C SER A 58 -6.27 10.10 -12.75
N HIS A 59 -6.36 10.67 -13.95
CA HIS A 59 -5.38 11.65 -14.44
C HIS A 59 -5.32 12.87 -13.51
N GLY A 60 -4.10 13.38 -13.25
CA GLY A 60 -3.87 14.50 -12.33
C GLY A 60 -3.90 14.14 -10.83
N SER A 61 -4.23 12.90 -10.44
CA SER A 61 -4.21 12.49 -9.04
C SER A 61 -2.78 12.36 -8.50
N TYR A 62 -2.58 12.79 -7.25
CA TYR A 62 -1.37 12.42 -6.50
C TYR A 62 -1.43 10.94 -6.17
N VAL A 63 -0.35 10.22 -6.48
CA VAL A 63 -0.28 8.77 -6.30
C VAL A 63 0.76 8.41 -5.25
N VAL A 64 0.38 7.55 -4.31
CA VAL A 64 1.31 7.00 -3.32
C VAL A 64 1.44 5.50 -3.56
N LEU A 65 2.63 5.08 -4.00
CA LEU A 65 2.97 3.68 -4.23
C LEU A 65 3.36 3.01 -2.91
N VAL A 66 2.57 2.04 -2.46
CA VAL A 66 2.81 1.26 -1.24
C VAL A 66 3.39 -0.11 -1.61
N LEU A 67 4.58 -0.38 -1.10
CA LEU A 67 5.33 -1.61 -1.37
C LEU A 67 5.67 -2.31 -0.06
N ARG A 68 5.48 -3.63 -0.01
CA ARG A 68 6.06 -4.47 1.05
C ARG A 68 7.57 -4.53 0.85
N LYS A 69 8.33 -4.36 1.94
CA LYS A 69 9.76 -4.68 2.01
C LYS A 69 9.91 -6.20 1.87
N MET A 70 10.10 -6.68 0.65
CA MET A 70 10.51 -8.07 0.49
C MET A 70 11.96 -8.19 0.91
N MET A 71 12.21 -9.05 1.90
CA MET A 71 13.57 -9.30 2.41
C MET A 71 14.49 -9.87 1.31
N PHE A 72 13.97 -10.60 0.29
CA PHE A 72 14.85 -11.29 -0.68
C PHE A 72 14.36 -11.55 -2.12
N ARG A 73 13.12 -11.25 -2.57
CA ARG A 73 12.61 -11.92 -3.80
C ARG A 73 11.96 -11.13 -4.93
N THR A 74 11.95 -9.80 -4.93
CA THR A 74 11.67 -9.08 -6.18
C THR A 74 12.20 -7.67 -6.05
N ARG A 75 13.18 -7.30 -6.87
CA ARG A 75 13.56 -5.90 -7.09
C ARG A 75 12.38 -5.23 -7.78
N ARG A 76 11.34 -4.83 -7.04
CA ARG A 76 10.32 -3.95 -7.57
C ARG A 76 11.04 -2.67 -7.96
N ILE A 77 11.02 -2.35 -9.25
CA ILE A 77 11.66 -1.15 -9.78
C ILE A 77 10.87 0.03 -9.22
N ILE A 78 11.44 0.70 -8.24
CA ILE A 78 10.92 1.97 -7.74
C ILE A 78 11.28 3.02 -8.81
N PRO A 79 10.30 3.79 -9.32
CA PRO A 79 10.60 4.85 -10.27
C PRO A 79 11.65 5.81 -9.67
N PRO A 80 12.67 6.24 -10.43
CA PRO A 80 13.74 7.11 -9.89
C PRO A 80 13.21 8.47 -9.39
N VAL A 81 12.07 8.91 -9.93
CA VAL A 81 11.37 10.15 -9.53
C VAL A 81 10.51 9.99 -8.27
N ALA A 82 10.41 8.78 -7.72
CA ALA A 82 9.56 8.50 -6.57
C ALA A 82 10.23 8.99 -5.27
N ARG A 83 9.52 9.77 -4.46
CA ARG A 83 10.00 10.28 -3.18
C ARG A 83 9.49 9.40 -2.04
N LEU A 84 10.38 8.86 -1.21
CA LEU A 84 9.97 8.12 0.00
C LEU A 84 9.27 9.08 0.99
N ILE A 85 8.04 8.75 1.38
CA ILE A 85 7.25 9.51 2.36
C ILE A 85 6.96 8.71 3.63
N TYR A 86 7.10 7.38 3.58
CA TYR A 86 6.95 6.52 4.75
C TYR A 86 7.91 5.34 4.69
N GLY A 87 8.67 5.14 5.76
CA GLY A 87 9.78 4.21 5.87
C GLY A 87 9.62 3.17 6.99
N GLY A 88 8.60 2.31 6.95
CA GLY A 88 8.34 1.31 7.99
C GLY A 88 9.27 0.10 7.96
N ARG A 89 9.13 -0.81 8.92
CA ARG A 89 9.84 -2.10 8.98
C ARG A 89 9.31 -3.09 7.94
N PHE A 90 8.01 -3.08 7.67
CA PHE A 90 7.36 -4.01 6.75
C PHE A 90 7.02 -3.36 5.41
N ILE A 91 6.73 -2.06 5.40
CA ILE A 91 6.26 -1.35 4.20
C ILE A 91 7.05 -0.07 3.92
N HIS A 92 7.15 0.28 2.64
CA HIS A 92 7.56 1.59 2.17
C HIS A 92 6.43 2.23 1.37
N ALA A 93 6.26 3.55 1.53
CA ALA A 93 5.38 4.33 0.68
C ALA A 93 6.14 5.44 -0.02
N TYR A 94 5.93 5.56 -1.33
CA TYR A 94 6.58 6.54 -2.18
C TYR A 94 5.55 7.42 -2.87
N LEU A 95 5.71 8.73 -2.77
CA LEU A 95 4.97 9.69 -3.56
C LEU A 95 5.49 9.68 -4.99
N LEU A 96 4.60 9.47 -5.96
CA LEU A 96 4.87 9.62 -7.37
C LEU A 96 4.45 11.03 -7.83
N PRO A 97 5.18 11.64 -8.77
CA PRO A 97 4.74 12.87 -9.40
C PRO A 97 3.39 12.66 -10.09
N PRO A 98 2.50 13.67 -10.10
CA PRO A 98 1.26 13.60 -10.87
C PRO A 98 1.57 13.39 -12.35
N ARG A 99 0.67 12.68 -13.04
CA ARG A 99 0.72 12.49 -14.49
C ARG A 99 0.15 13.70 -15.22
#